data_AF-A0A7W7IQ23-F1
#
_entry.id   AF-A0A7W7IQ23-F1
#
_cell.length_a   1.000
_cell.length_b   1.000
_cell.length_c   1.000
_cell.angle_alpha   90.00
_cell.angle_beta   90.00
_cell.angle_gamma   90.00
#
_symmetry.space_group_name_H-M   'P 1'
#
loop_
_entity.id
_entity.type
_entity.pdbx_description
1 polymer ?
#
loop_
_entity_poly.entity_id
_entity_poly.type
_entity_poly.pdbx_seq_one_letter_code
_entity_poly.pdbx_strand_id
1 'polypeptide(L)'
;MIAGSYTPFTTQRFEGAWSIGFTLAVWLMALTGVGVKMFAPRISDAFWSGVYVLFGWVAIFALKPMIETVHPLALGLLVAGGLIYTSGVFVFISQKVKFRRAIWHGFVVAGAGVHWAAILVGVVLAPGAA
;
A
#
# COMPACT_ATOMS: atom_id res chain seq x y z
N MET A 1 7.18 -0.65 -3.95
CA MET A 1 5.78 -0.38 -4.31
C MET A 1 5.01 0.27 -3.16
N ILE A 2 4.86 -0.38 -1.99
CA ILE A 2 4.00 0.10 -0.88
C ILE A 2 4.34 1.54 -0.43
N ALA A 3 5.56 1.85 -0.01
CA ALA A 3 5.93 3.22 0.37
C ALA A 3 5.71 4.24 -0.78
N GLY A 4 5.96 3.81 -2.02
CA GLY A 4 5.72 4.61 -3.21
C GLY A 4 4.24 4.94 -3.43
N SER A 5 3.30 4.01 -3.16
CA SER A 5 1.87 4.28 -3.28
C SER A 5 1.33 5.21 -2.17
N TYR A 6 1.98 5.25 -1.01
CA TYR A 6 1.66 6.20 0.06
C TYR A 6 2.15 7.62 -0.22
N THR A 7 3.32 7.73 -0.86
CA THR A 7 4.06 9.00 -0.97
C THR A 7 3.19 10.14 -1.53
N PRO A 8 2.47 10.01 -2.66
CA PRO A 8 1.66 11.09 -3.22
C PRO A 8 0.59 11.61 -2.24
N PHE A 9 -0.09 10.73 -1.52
CA PHE A 9 -1.10 11.15 -0.55
C PHE A 9 -0.46 11.86 0.65
N THR A 10 0.62 11.29 1.19
CA THR A 10 1.28 11.86 2.36
C THR A 10 1.92 13.21 2.07
N THR A 11 2.48 13.43 0.89
CA THR A 11 3.18 14.68 0.57
C THR A 11 2.29 15.74 -0.06
N GLN A 12 1.13 15.37 -0.61
CA GLN A 12 0.25 16.32 -1.33
C GLN A 12 -1.11 16.54 -0.66
N ARG A 13 -1.55 15.63 0.23
CA ARG A 13 -2.86 15.74 0.90
C ARG A 13 -2.74 15.93 2.40
N PHE A 14 -1.73 15.36 3.04
CA PHE A 14 -1.52 15.62 4.47
C PHE A 14 -0.79 16.95 4.67
N GLU A 15 -1.01 17.55 5.84
CA GLU A 15 -0.38 18.80 6.23
C GLU A 15 0.47 18.64 7.51
N GLY A 16 1.41 19.56 7.71
CA GLY A 16 2.22 19.66 8.92
C GLY A 16 2.92 18.36 9.30
N ALA A 17 2.80 17.99 10.58
CA ALA A 17 3.46 16.81 11.16
C ALA A 17 3.00 15.49 10.52
N TRP A 18 1.75 15.41 10.03
CA TRP A 18 1.24 14.21 9.38
C TRP A 18 1.92 13.95 8.04
N SER A 19 2.18 14.99 7.26
CA SER A 19 2.87 14.85 5.98
C SER A 19 4.27 14.28 6.18
N ILE A 20 5.11 15.01 6.92
CA ILE A 20 6.52 14.64 7.12
C ILE A 20 6.63 13.34 7.92
N GLY A 21 5.93 13.25 9.06
CA GLY A 21 6.03 12.13 9.98
C GLY A 21 5.57 10.81 9.35
N PHE A 22 4.45 10.81 8.64
CA PHE A 22 3.94 9.59 8.02
C PHE A 22 4.76 9.18 6.79
N THR A 23 5.21 10.14 5.96
CA THR A 23 6.15 9.84 4.86
C THR A 23 7.44 9.20 5.40
N LEU A 24 8.06 9.78 6.43
CA LEU A 24 9.26 9.21 7.04
C LEU A 24 9.00 7.83 7.62
N ALA A 25 7.89 7.65 8.34
CA ALA A 25 7.54 6.36 8.93
C ALA A 25 7.42 5.25 7.86
N VAL A 26 6.69 5.49 6.76
CA VAL A 26 6.53 4.47 5.71
C VAL A 26 7.85 4.15 5.00
N TRP A 27 8.70 5.15 4.77
CA TRP A 27 10.01 4.93 4.15
C TRP A 27 11.00 4.23 5.08
N LEU A 28 11.02 4.57 6.36
CA LEU A 28 11.83 3.87 7.36
C LEU A 28 11.40 2.40 7.51
N MET A 29 10.09 2.12 7.55
CA MET A 29 9.58 0.75 7.53
C MET A 29 10.01 -0.01 6.27
N ALA A 30 9.92 0.64 5.10
CA ALA A 30 10.34 0.03 3.83
C ALA A 30 11.84 -0.29 3.80
N LEU A 31 12.70 0.66 4.19
CA LEU A 31 14.15 0.48 4.22
C LEU A 31 14.57 -0.58 5.25
N THR A 32 13.91 -0.59 6.42
CA THR A 32 14.12 -1.63 7.43
C THR A 32 13.75 -3.01 6.87
N GLY A 33 12.59 -3.13 6.21
CA GLY A 33 12.17 -4.37 5.57
C GLY A 33 13.15 -4.85 4.49
N VAL A 34 13.70 -3.94 3.68
CA VAL A 34 14.76 -4.25 2.71
C VAL A 34 16.00 -4.78 3.42
N GLY A 35 16.49 -4.08 4.45
CA GLY A 35 17.66 -4.50 5.22
C GLY A 35 17.48 -5.89 5.82
N VAL A 36 16.37 -6.12 6.54
CA VAL A 36 16.07 -7.43 7.14
C VAL A 36 16.01 -8.52 6.07
N LYS A 37 15.41 -8.27 4.91
CA LYS A 37 15.33 -9.25 3.83
C LYS A 37 16.69 -9.59 3.22
N MET A 38 17.62 -8.63 3.17
CA MET A 38 18.98 -8.84 2.72
C MET A 38 19.80 -9.68 3.71
N PHE A 39 19.65 -9.43 5.01
CA PHE A 39 20.43 -10.13 6.06
C PHE A 39 19.80 -11.45 6.53
N ALA A 40 18.50 -11.66 6.30
CA ALA A 40 17.78 -12.87 6.69
C ALA A 40 17.03 -13.52 5.51
N PRO A 41 17.73 -13.99 4.45
CA PRO A 41 17.11 -14.48 3.22
C PRO A 41 16.35 -15.81 3.37
N ARG A 42 16.55 -16.54 4.49
CA ARG A 42 15.93 -17.85 4.75
C ARG A 42 14.54 -17.76 5.41
N ILE A 43 14.06 -16.55 5.72
CA ILE A 43 12.72 -16.35 6.28
C ILE A 43 11.67 -16.70 5.23
N SER A 44 10.60 -17.39 5.65
CA SER A 44 9.60 -17.93 4.73
C SER A 44 8.80 -16.86 3.96
N ASP A 45 8.37 -17.22 2.75
CA ASP A 45 7.49 -16.38 1.92
C ASP A 45 6.18 -16.02 2.64
N ALA A 46 5.64 -16.92 3.48
CA ALA A 46 4.43 -16.67 4.25
C ALA A 46 4.62 -15.58 5.32
N PHE A 47 5.75 -15.61 6.03
CA PHE A 47 6.09 -14.57 7.00
C PHE A 47 6.20 -13.21 6.31
N TRP A 48 6.97 -13.14 5.23
CA TRP A 48 7.12 -11.89 4.47
C TRP A 48 5.80 -11.40 3.88
N SER A 49 4.93 -12.30 3.42
CA SER A 49 3.59 -11.93 2.97
C SER A 49 2.79 -11.27 4.09
N GLY A 50 2.86 -11.80 5.31
CA GLY A 50 2.24 -11.18 6.48
C GLY A 50 2.80 -9.78 6.77
N VAL A 51 4.13 -9.62 6.75
CA VAL A 51 4.79 -8.31 6.92
C VAL A 51 4.32 -7.32 5.85
N TYR A 52 4.22 -7.72 4.59
CA TYR A 52 3.76 -6.85 3.51
C TYR A 52 2.28 -6.48 3.64
N VAL A 53 1.42 -7.39 4.12
CA VAL A 53 0.01 -7.06 4.41
C VAL A 53 -0.06 -6.05 5.53
N LEU A 54 0.63 -6.27 6.66
CA LEU A 54 0.65 -5.31 7.77
C LEU A 54 1.17 -3.94 7.33
N PHE A 55 2.26 -3.92 6.56
CA PHE A 55 2.81 -2.68 6.02
C PHE A 55 1.84 -2.00 5.03
N GLY A 56 1.11 -2.78 4.25
CA GLY A 56 0.07 -2.29 3.34
C GLY A 56 -1.09 -1.61 4.06
N TRP A 57 -1.41 -1.99 5.29
CA TRP A 57 -2.55 -1.49 6.06
C TRP A 57 -2.20 -0.40 7.09
N VAL A 58 -0.96 0.08 7.14
CA VAL A 58 -0.57 1.18 8.04
C VAL A 58 -1.35 2.46 7.80
N ALA A 59 -1.96 2.63 6.62
CA ALA A 59 -2.94 3.67 6.30
C ALA A 59 -3.99 3.89 7.38
N ILE A 60 -4.41 2.82 8.09
CA ILE A 60 -5.41 2.89 9.15
C ILE A 60 -4.98 3.87 10.26
N PHE A 61 -3.67 3.97 10.55
CA PHE A 61 -3.17 4.92 11.55
C PHE A 61 -3.27 6.38 11.10
N ALA A 62 -3.37 6.62 9.79
CA ALA A 62 -3.60 7.92 9.19
C ALA A 62 -5.05 8.08 8.70
N LEU A 63 -6.00 7.31 9.23
CA LEU A 63 -7.39 7.33 8.75
C LEU A 63 -8.04 8.71 8.91
N LYS A 64 -7.79 9.40 10.02
CA LYS A 64 -8.32 10.76 10.26
C LYS A 64 -7.87 11.74 9.17
N PRO A 65 -6.56 12.00 8.94
CA PRO A 65 -6.15 12.91 7.88
C PRO A 65 -6.54 12.39 6.49
N MET A 66 -6.62 11.07 6.26
CA MET A 66 -7.14 10.53 5.00
C MET A 66 -8.59 10.94 4.73
N ILE A 67 -9.48 10.80 5.71
CA ILE A 67 -10.90 11.17 5.56
C ILE A 67 -11.06 12.69 5.38
N GLU A 68 -10.26 13.47 6.10
CA GLU A 68 -10.36 14.93 6.08
C GLU A 68 -9.81 15.56 4.78
N THR A 69 -8.83 14.92 4.12
CA THR A 69 -8.06 15.55 3.04
C THR A 69 -8.13 14.84 1.69
N VAL A 70 -8.54 13.56 1.66
CA VAL A 70 -8.57 12.75 0.43
C VAL A 70 -10.00 12.59 -0.07
N HIS A 71 -10.19 12.77 -1.39
CA HIS A 71 -11.48 12.60 -2.03
C HIS A 71 -12.10 11.22 -1.73
N PRO A 72 -13.40 11.12 -1.38
CA PRO A 72 -14.03 9.84 -0.98
C PRO A 72 -13.89 8.72 -2.01
N LEU A 73 -13.95 9.03 -3.31
CA LEU A 73 -13.73 8.06 -4.37
C LEU A 73 -12.31 7.47 -4.34
N ALA A 74 -11.29 8.29 -4.07
CA ALA A 74 -9.92 7.82 -3.94
C ALA A 74 -9.75 6.95 -2.68
N LEU A 75 -10.42 7.28 -1.57
CA LEU A 75 -10.45 6.42 -0.38
C LEU A 75 -11.07 5.04 -0.68
N GLY A 76 -12.19 5.02 -1.40
CA GLY A 76 -12.82 3.76 -1.84
C GLY A 76 -11.88 2.92 -2.71
N LEU A 77 -11.16 3.57 -3.64
CA LEU A 77 -10.15 2.90 -4.46
C LEU A 77 -8.97 2.38 -3.63
N LEU A 78 -8.48 3.13 -2.65
CA LEU A 78 -7.41 2.68 -1.75
C LEU A 78 -7.83 1.43 -0.97
N VAL A 79 -9.05 1.41 -0.43
CA VAL A 79 -9.59 0.23 0.27
C VAL A 79 -9.71 -0.95 -0.69
N ALA A 80 -10.27 -0.74 -1.89
CA ALA A 80 -10.39 -1.78 -2.90
C ALA A 80 -9.03 -2.35 -3.31
N GLY A 81 -8.03 -1.48 -3.54
CA GLY A 81 -6.66 -1.88 -3.85
C GLY A 81 -6.03 -2.72 -2.74
N GLY A 82 -6.17 -2.28 -1.48
CA GLY A 82 -5.72 -3.01 -0.30
C GLY A 82 -6.36 -4.40 -0.16
N LEU A 83 -7.66 -4.51 -0.43
CA LEU A 83 -8.38 -5.79 -0.44
C LEU A 83 -7.93 -6.71 -1.58
N ILE A 84 -7.69 -6.17 -2.78
CA ILE A 84 -7.16 -6.94 -3.92
C ILE A 84 -5.78 -7.52 -3.58
N TYR A 85 -4.87 -6.71 -3.03
CA TYR A 85 -3.56 -7.20 -2.59
C TYR A 85 -3.65 -8.27 -1.52
N THR A 86 -4.49 -8.04 -0.51
CA THR A 86 -4.67 -8.97 0.61
C THR A 86 -5.27 -10.29 0.12
N SER A 87 -6.21 -10.25 -0.82
CA SER A 87 -6.79 -11.44 -1.47
C SER A 87 -5.73 -12.23 -2.25
N GLY A 88 -4.88 -11.53 -3.00
CA GLY A 88 -3.79 -12.15 -3.76
C GLY A 88 -2.79 -12.90 -2.87
N VAL A 89 -2.57 -12.44 -1.63
CA VAL A 89 -1.68 -13.12 -0.68
C VAL A 89 -2.20 -14.52 -0.32
N PHE A 90 -3.50 -14.69 -0.10
CA PHE A 90 -4.07 -16.02 0.19
C PHE A 90 -3.85 -17.00 -0.98
N VAL A 91 -3.94 -16.52 -2.22
CA VAL A 91 -3.61 -17.31 -3.41
C VAL A 91 -2.12 -17.67 -3.44
N PHE A 92 -1.25 -16.70 -3.18
CA PHE A 92 0.21 -16.87 -3.23
C PHE A 92 0.74 -17.91 -2.23
N ILE A 93 0.26 -17.88 -0.99
CA ILE A 93 0.71 -18.79 0.06
C ILE A 93 0.09 -20.20 -0.07
N SER A 94 -1.07 -20.31 -0.75
CA SER A 94 -1.77 -21.57 -0.92
C SER A 94 -1.02 -22.52 -1.85
N GLN A 95 -0.52 -23.63 -1.30
CA GLN A 95 0.16 -24.67 -2.09
C GLN A 95 -0.77 -25.45 -3.03
N LYS A 96 -2.09 -25.36 -2.81
CA LYS A 96 -3.11 -26.11 -3.55
C LYS A 96 -3.43 -25.50 -4.92
N VAL A 97 -3.15 -24.22 -5.12
CA VAL A 97 -3.51 -23.49 -6.35
C VAL A 97 -2.43 -23.71 -7.41
N LYS A 98 -2.82 -24.29 -8.55
CA LYS A 98 -1.95 -24.38 -9.74
C LYS A 98 -1.68 -22.97 -10.28
N PHE A 99 -0.43 -22.71 -10.69
CA PHE A 99 0.01 -21.38 -11.18
C PHE A 99 -0.17 -20.22 -10.18
N ARG A 100 -0.20 -20.50 -8.87
CA ARG A 100 -0.40 -19.49 -7.81
C ARG A 100 0.45 -18.23 -7.96
N ARG A 101 1.71 -18.35 -8.41
CA ARG A 101 2.61 -17.20 -8.61
C ARG A 101 2.13 -16.31 -9.74
N ALA A 102 1.72 -16.86 -10.87
CA ALA A 102 1.22 -16.09 -12.02
C ALA A 102 -0.11 -15.40 -11.66
N ILE A 103 -1.02 -16.13 -11.01
CA ILE A 103 -2.30 -15.58 -10.54
C ILE A 103 -2.05 -14.44 -9.54
N TRP A 104 -1.14 -14.64 -8.59
CA TRP A 104 -0.73 -13.60 -7.64
C TRP A 104 -0.22 -12.33 -8.34
N HIS A 105 0.62 -12.44 -9.36
CA HIS A 105 1.04 -11.27 -10.13
C HIS A 105 -0.14 -10.56 -10.81
N GLY A 106 -1.17 -11.30 -11.23
CA GLY A 106 -2.44 -10.71 -11.71
C GLY A 106 -3.11 -9.83 -10.65
N PHE A 107 -3.22 -10.31 -9.40
CA PHE A 107 -3.69 -9.49 -8.27
C PHE A 107 -2.79 -8.27 -8.03
N VAL A 108 -1.47 -8.43 -8.13
CA VAL A 108 -0.52 -7.32 -7.93
C VAL A 108 -0.70 -6.23 -8.98
N VAL A 109 -0.88 -6.61 -10.26
CA VAL A 109 -1.10 -5.67 -11.36
C VAL A 109 -2.46 -4.98 -11.21
N ALA A 110 -3.52 -5.73 -10.91
CA ALA A 110 -4.85 -5.16 -10.69
C ALA A 110 -4.85 -4.18 -9.51
N GLY A 111 -4.27 -4.57 -8.37
CA GLY A 111 -4.14 -3.70 -7.19
C GLY A 111 -3.31 -2.45 -7.48
N ALA A 112 -2.24 -2.57 -8.30
CA ALA A 112 -1.40 -1.43 -8.67
C ALA A 112 -2.17 -0.45 -9.56
N GLY A 113 -2.96 -0.98 -10.51
CA GLY A 113 -3.85 -0.17 -11.34
C GLY A 113 -4.90 0.57 -10.53
N VAL A 114 -5.48 -0.08 -9.52
CA VAL A 114 -6.45 0.56 -8.60
C VAL A 114 -5.79 1.64 -7.75
N HIS A 115 -4.61 1.40 -7.18
CA HIS A 115 -3.87 2.44 -6.45
C HIS A 115 -3.44 3.61 -7.34
N TRP A 116 -3.04 3.32 -8.58
CA TRP A 116 -2.73 4.36 -9.55
C TRP A 116 -3.96 5.22 -9.87
N ALA A 117 -5.13 4.61 -10.07
CA ALA A 117 -6.39 5.34 -10.24
C ALA A 117 -6.74 6.16 -8.99
N ALA A 118 -6.49 5.63 -7.79
CA ALA A 118 -6.68 6.38 -6.54
C ALA A 118 -5.78 7.62 -6.49
N ILE A 119 -4.52 7.53 -6.93
CA ILE A 119 -3.60 8.67 -7.00
C ILE A 119 -4.08 9.68 -8.04
N LEU A 120 -4.53 9.23 -9.22
CA LEU A 120 -5.08 10.13 -10.22
C LEU A 120 -6.27 10.91 -9.67
N VAL A 121 -7.26 10.22 -9.12
CA VAL A 121 -8.48 10.84 -8.62
C VAL A 121 -8.21 11.68 -7.37
N GLY A 122 -7.40 11.17 -6.44
CA GLY A 122 -7.22 11.74 -5.12
C GLY A 122 -6.07 12.72 -4.99
N VAL A 123 -5.19 12.83 -5.98
CA VAL A 123 -4.03 13.74 -5.94
C VAL A 123 -3.98 14.60 -7.19
N VAL A 124 -3.94 13.99 -8.39
CA VAL A 124 -3.67 14.69 -9.66
C VAL A 124 -4.86 15.48 -10.18
N LEU A 125 -6.04 14.87 -10.18
CA LEU A 125 -7.28 15.42 -10.72
C LEU A 125 -8.17 16.04 -9.64
N ALA A 126 -7.92 15.72 -8.37
CA ALA A 126 -8.70 16.29 -7.28
C ALA A 126 -8.41 17.80 -7.21
N PRO A 127 -9.46 18.64 -7.09
CA PRO A 127 -9.30 20.09 -6.95
C PRO A 127 -8.26 20.39 -5.86
N GLY A 128 -7.42 21.40 -6.12
CA GLY A 128 -6.53 21.94 -5.09
C GLY A 128 -7.35 22.32 -3.87
N ALA A 129 -6.87 21.98 -2.68
CA ALA A 129 -7.42 22.55 -1.45
C ALA A 129 -7.28 24.07 -1.58
N ALA A 130 -8.42 24.75 -1.75
CA ALA A 130 -8.49 26.20 -1.73
C ALA A 130 -8.49 26.70 -0.29
#